data_AF-A0A958JZR4-F1
#
_entry.id   AF-A0A958JZR4-F1
#
_cell.length_a   1.000
_cell.length_b   1.000
_cell.length_c   1.000
_cell.angle_alpha   90.00
_cell.angle_beta   90.00
_cell.angle_gamma   90.00
#
_symmetry.space_group_name_H-M   'P 1'
#
loop_
_entity.id
_entity.type
_entity.pdbx_description
1 polymer ?
#
loop_
_entity_poly.entity_id
_entity_poly.type
_entity_poly.pdbx_seq_one_letter_code
_entity_poly.pdbx_strand_id
1 'polypeptide(L)'
;MTIALLAPYGGLSQESGVMYLLANYLKESHTKVSQLQCNGVFSLCDRDGLQNWRRTLTSCLECSHEQRALADWGGLEPIRLSEYISPEIVQETKRTVLSKSPEQIWKSHWKGISLEKVLRGSFARRFGVAHPDFRNKSHQYAVQRLGLSAMRMIMASKQFLKKADLTCSFVASGDDFISASYCAVAQKVDALVVRFKWDLGSRVVRIYCGDDPRYQTCEILLDSISSVRSEVSSWPEELIVLLDGIVRELGLADSQLDLPIAQ
;
A
#
# COMPACT_ATOMS: atom_id res chain seq x y z
N MET A 1 11.00 10.34 -13.75
CA MET A 1 10.50 9.14 -13.03
C MET A 1 9.13 9.43 -12.42
N THR A 2 8.20 8.47 -12.45
CA THR A 2 6.87 8.61 -11.82
C THR A 2 6.68 7.52 -10.76
N ILE A 3 6.39 7.90 -9.52
CA ILE A 3 6.22 6.99 -8.38
C ILE A 3 4.83 7.15 -7.78
N ALA A 4 4.17 6.03 -7.51
CA ALA A 4 2.95 6.00 -6.70
C ALA A 4 3.24 5.47 -5.29
N LEU A 5 2.81 6.18 -4.26
CA LEU A 5 2.89 5.73 -2.87
C LEU A 5 1.55 5.16 -2.40
N LEU A 6 1.54 3.95 -1.85
CA LEU A 6 0.37 3.34 -1.23
C LEU A 6 0.64 3.08 0.26
N ALA A 7 0.12 3.96 1.11
CA ALA A 7 0.04 3.77 2.56
C ALA A 7 -1.42 3.62 2.99
N PRO A 8 -1.98 2.39 3.00
CA PRO A 8 -3.43 2.19 3.10
C PRO A 8 -4.06 2.67 4.40
N TYR A 9 -3.28 2.84 5.47
CA TYR A 9 -3.78 3.17 6.82
C TYR A 9 -3.28 4.50 7.40
N GLY A 10 -2.63 5.35 6.60
CA GLY A 10 -2.16 6.67 7.04
C GLY A 10 -0.74 6.66 7.63
N GLY A 11 -0.41 7.70 8.40
CA GLY A 11 0.97 8.07 8.77
C GLY A 11 1.53 7.43 10.03
N LEU A 12 0.87 6.39 10.53
CA LEU A 12 1.10 5.84 11.85
C LEU A 12 2.04 4.64 11.88
N SER A 13 2.73 4.33 10.77
CA SER A 13 3.63 3.19 10.71
C SER A 13 5.05 3.57 10.29
N GLN A 14 6.02 2.86 10.86
CA GLN A 14 7.45 3.05 10.58
C GLN A 14 7.73 2.88 9.09
N GLU A 15 7.11 1.89 8.46
CA GLU A 15 7.25 1.68 7.01
C GLU A 15 6.73 2.85 6.17
N SER A 16 5.62 3.48 6.59
CA SER A 16 5.09 4.68 5.91
C SER A 16 6.04 5.85 6.09
N GLY A 17 6.60 6.03 7.28
CA GLY A 17 7.57 7.09 7.56
C GLY A 17 8.79 7.04 6.63
N VAL A 18 9.45 5.88 6.56
CA VAL A 18 10.60 5.66 5.66
C VAL A 18 10.22 5.84 4.19
N MET A 19 9.07 5.30 3.78
CA MET A 19 8.58 5.41 2.42
C MET A 19 8.39 6.88 1.98
N TYR A 20 7.84 7.73 2.86
CA TYR A 20 7.63 9.15 2.56
C TYR A 20 8.92 9.97 2.60
N LEU A 21 9.86 9.66 3.50
CA LEU A 21 11.19 10.27 3.49
C LEU A 21 11.91 9.99 2.16
N LEU A 22 11.91 8.74 1.73
CA LEU A 22 12.49 8.35 0.45
C LEU A 22 11.82 9.07 -0.73
N ALA A 23 10.49 9.19 -0.68
CA ALA A 23 9.75 9.87 -1.73
C ALA A 23 10.05 11.37 -1.80
N ASN A 24 10.17 12.05 -0.65
CA ASN A 24 10.59 13.45 -0.58
C ASN A 24 12.03 13.63 -1.08
N TYR A 25 12.94 12.72 -0.69
CA TYR A 25 14.32 12.72 -1.19
C TYR A 25 14.37 12.63 -2.73
N LEU A 26 13.59 11.72 -3.32
CA LEU A 26 13.52 11.54 -4.78
C LEU A 26 12.86 12.70 -5.53
N LYS A 27 12.04 13.52 -4.86
CA LYS A 27 11.39 14.68 -5.50
C LYS A 27 12.37 15.78 -5.90
N GLU A 28 13.43 16.00 -5.12
CA GLU A 28 14.51 16.94 -5.46
C GLU A 28 15.15 16.59 -6.82
N SER A 29 15.04 15.33 -7.22
CA SER A 29 15.56 14.76 -8.47
C SER A 29 14.58 14.81 -9.65
N HIS A 30 13.61 15.74 -9.64
CA HIS A 30 12.54 15.86 -10.65
C HIS A 30 11.64 14.61 -10.79
N THR A 31 11.52 13.80 -9.74
CA THR A 31 10.58 12.68 -9.70
C THR A 31 9.17 13.17 -9.44
N LYS A 32 8.20 12.78 -10.28
CA LYS A 32 6.78 12.98 -9.98
C LYS A 32 6.34 11.91 -8.98
N VAL A 33 5.94 12.33 -7.79
CA VAL A 33 5.43 11.43 -6.74
C VAL A 33 3.97 11.75 -6.45
N SER A 34 3.12 10.71 -6.48
CA SER A 34 1.71 10.80 -6.15
C SER A 34 1.34 9.80 -5.06
N GLN A 35 0.38 10.15 -4.19
CA GLN A 35 -0.10 9.27 -3.13
C GLN A 35 -1.45 8.67 -3.50
N LEU A 36 -1.55 7.34 -3.48
CA LEU A 36 -2.80 6.61 -3.61
C LEU A 36 -3.57 6.59 -2.29
N GLN A 37 -4.82 7.04 -2.35
CA GLN A 37 -5.74 7.10 -1.21
C GLN A 37 -6.93 6.17 -1.43
N CYS A 38 -7.30 5.39 -0.41
CA CYS A 38 -8.50 4.54 -0.43
C CYS A 38 -9.79 5.37 -0.42
N ASN A 39 -9.77 6.53 0.25
CA ASN A 39 -10.88 7.47 0.36
C ASN A 39 -12.24 6.84 0.76
N GLY A 40 -12.20 5.77 1.56
CA GLY A 40 -13.39 5.15 2.14
C GLY A 40 -14.11 4.12 1.25
N VAL A 41 -13.59 3.78 0.07
CA VAL A 41 -14.34 3.00 -0.95
C VAL A 41 -14.55 1.51 -0.65
N PHE A 42 -13.79 0.95 0.30
CA PHE A 42 -13.87 -0.47 0.66
C PHE A 42 -14.86 -0.73 1.80
N SER A 43 -15.39 -1.94 1.89
CA SER A 43 -16.41 -2.25 2.91
C SER A 43 -15.81 -2.64 4.25
N LEU A 44 -14.53 -3.03 4.30
CA LEU A 44 -13.78 -3.39 5.50
C LEU A 44 -12.31 -3.01 5.27
N CYS A 45 -11.58 -2.67 6.32
CA CYS A 45 -10.14 -2.41 6.27
C CYS A 45 -9.44 -2.84 7.57
N ASP A 46 -8.14 -3.09 7.54
CA ASP A 46 -7.45 -3.64 8.72
C ASP A 46 -7.32 -2.62 9.85
N ARG A 47 -7.40 -1.32 9.53
CA ARG A 47 -7.55 -0.24 10.54
C ARG A 47 -8.80 -0.40 11.41
N ASP A 48 -9.83 -1.10 10.91
CA ASP A 48 -11.04 -1.38 11.71
C ASP A 48 -10.70 -2.21 12.97
N GLY A 49 -9.55 -2.89 13.02
CA GLY A 49 -9.06 -3.61 14.21
C GLY A 49 -8.94 -2.73 15.46
N LEU A 50 -8.63 -1.43 15.30
CA LEU A 50 -8.60 -0.46 16.40
C LEU A 50 -9.99 -0.18 17.00
N GLN A 51 -11.04 -0.51 16.25
CA GLN A 51 -12.44 -0.21 16.56
C GLN A 51 -13.28 -1.50 16.62
N ASN A 52 -12.72 -2.59 17.15
CA ASN A 52 -13.39 -3.89 17.26
C ASN A 52 -13.96 -4.41 15.92
N TRP A 53 -13.26 -4.12 14.81
CA TRP A 53 -13.66 -4.47 13.45
C TRP A 53 -15.01 -3.86 13.02
N ARG A 54 -15.40 -2.74 13.63
CA ARG A 54 -16.56 -1.93 13.26
C ARG A 54 -16.10 -0.69 12.51
N ARG A 55 -16.26 -0.73 11.19
CA ARG A 55 -16.04 0.43 10.33
C ARG A 55 -17.11 1.50 10.61
N THR A 56 -16.68 2.72 10.87
CA THR A 56 -17.56 3.89 11.02
C THR A 56 -17.20 4.93 9.97
N LEU A 57 -18.11 5.87 9.68
CA LEU A 57 -17.79 7.00 8.80
C LEU A 57 -16.66 7.84 9.41
N THR A 58 -16.67 8.03 10.73
CA THR A 58 -15.64 8.76 11.48
C THR A 58 -14.26 8.14 11.29
N SER A 59 -14.12 6.81 11.42
CA SER A 59 -12.81 6.16 11.28
C SER A 59 -12.22 6.30 9.86
N CYS A 60 -13.09 6.29 8.83
CA CYS A 60 -12.67 6.55 7.46
C CYS A 60 -12.29 8.01 7.21
N LEU A 61 -13.00 8.95 7.84
CA LEU A 61 -12.68 10.38 7.75
C LEU A 61 -11.36 10.69 8.44
N GLU A 62 -11.11 10.15 9.63
CA GLU A 62 -9.83 10.25 10.34
C GLU A 62 -8.68 9.70 9.48
N CYS A 63 -8.85 8.50 8.94
CA CYS A 63 -7.86 7.90 8.04
C CYS A 63 -7.60 8.75 6.79
N SER A 64 -8.66 9.32 6.20
CA SER A 64 -8.52 10.19 5.03
C SER A 64 -7.83 11.51 5.39
N HIS A 65 -8.07 12.04 6.60
CA HIS A 65 -7.43 13.25 7.09
C HIS A 65 -5.93 13.02 7.32
N GLU A 66 -5.56 11.91 7.95
CA GLU A 66 -4.16 11.51 8.10
C GLU A 66 -3.45 11.29 6.76
N GLN A 67 -4.10 10.58 5.83
CA GLN A 67 -3.56 10.39 4.49
C GLN A 67 -3.35 11.73 3.76
N ARG A 68 -4.27 12.70 3.91
CA ARG A 68 -4.11 14.03 3.35
C ARG A 68 -2.99 14.82 4.02
N ALA A 69 -2.93 14.83 5.35
CA ALA A 69 -1.88 15.51 6.08
C ALA A 69 -0.48 15.00 5.69
N LEU A 70 -0.34 13.69 5.45
CA LEU A 70 0.88 13.09 4.90
C LEU A 70 1.18 13.56 3.47
N ALA A 71 0.16 13.60 2.61
CA ALA A 71 0.31 14.09 1.24
C ALA A 71 0.82 15.54 1.27
N ASP A 72 0.17 16.38 2.08
CA ASP A 72 0.49 17.80 2.22
C ASP A 72 1.90 18.00 2.79
N TRP A 73 2.27 17.22 3.82
CA TRP A 73 3.64 17.22 4.37
C TRP A 73 4.67 16.86 3.30
N GLY A 74 4.40 15.86 2.46
CA GLY A 74 5.30 15.49 1.36
C GLY A 74 5.15 16.35 0.11
N GLY A 75 4.22 17.30 0.07
CA GLY A 75 3.83 18.02 -1.16
C GLY A 75 3.46 17.09 -2.32
N LEU A 76 2.72 16.01 -2.04
CA LEU A 76 2.37 14.96 -2.99
C LEU A 76 0.97 15.15 -3.57
N GLU A 77 0.79 14.81 -4.85
CA GLU A 77 -0.53 14.82 -5.48
C GLU A 77 -1.35 13.61 -5.01
N PRO A 78 -2.52 13.80 -4.36
CA PRO A 78 -3.37 12.69 -3.93
C PRO A 78 -4.20 12.15 -5.11
N ILE A 79 -4.17 10.83 -5.30
CA ILE A 79 -4.96 10.09 -6.29
C ILE A 79 -5.93 9.16 -5.56
N ARG A 80 -7.22 9.26 -5.87
CA ARG A 80 -8.27 8.50 -5.18
C ARG A 80 -8.56 7.18 -5.90
N LEU A 81 -8.43 6.06 -5.20
CA LEU A 81 -8.71 4.73 -5.74
C LEU A 81 -10.19 4.57 -6.14
N SER A 82 -11.12 5.33 -5.53
CA SER A 82 -12.52 5.30 -5.94
C SER A 82 -12.76 5.74 -7.38
N GLU A 83 -11.89 6.59 -7.95
CA GLU A 83 -12.02 7.08 -9.33
C GLU A 83 -11.80 5.97 -10.37
N TYR A 84 -11.24 4.84 -9.92
CA TYR A 84 -10.97 3.64 -10.72
C TYR A 84 -11.99 2.52 -10.45
N ILE A 85 -13.09 2.83 -9.76
CA ILE A 85 -14.18 1.90 -9.48
C ILE A 85 -15.47 2.44 -10.11
N SER A 86 -15.84 1.86 -11.25
CA SER A 86 -17.10 2.21 -11.93
C SER A 86 -18.32 1.55 -11.28
N PRO A 87 -19.53 2.07 -11.50
CA PRO A 87 -20.77 1.44 -11.02
C PRO A 87 -20.93 -0.02 -11.46
N GLU A 88 -20.47 -0.37 -12.65
CA GLU A 88 -20.49 -1.73 -13.19
C GLU A 88 -19.64 -2.67 -12.35
N ILE A 89 -18.44 -2.23 -11.93
CA ILE A 89 -17.57 -2.99 -11.02
C ILE A 89 -18.25 -3.18 -9.66
N VAL A 90 -18.91 -2.15 -9.15
CA VAL A 90 -19.64 -2.24 -7.87
C VAL A 90 -20.72 -3.32 -7.96
N GLN A 91 -21.47 -3.37 -9.06
CA GLN A 91 -22.52 -4.38 -9.28
C GLN A 91 -21.95 -5.77 -9.55
N GLU A 92 -20.92 -5.91 -10.38
CA GLU A 92 -20.26 -7.18 -10.72
C GLU A 92 -19.71 -7.85 -9.44
N THR A 93 -18.98 -7.09 -8.63
CA THR A 93 -18.39 -7.59 -7.38
C THR A 93 -19.45 -7.94 -6.34
N LYS A 94 -20.50 -7.11 -6.20
CA LYS A 94 -21.64 -7.39 -5.31
C LYS A 94 -22.37 -8.67 -5.71
N ARG A 95 -22.74 -8.83 -6.99
CA ARG A 95 -23.43 -10.01 -7.50
C ARG A 95 -22.59 -11.27 -7.30
N THR A 96 -21.28 -11.19 -7.58
CA THR A 96 -20.36 -12.32 -7.43
C THR A 96 -20.24 -12.80 -5.98
N VAL A 97 -20.17 -11.87 -5.02
CA VAL A 97 -20.08 -12.23 -3.59
C VAL A 97 -21.40 -12.80 -3.08
N LEU A 98 -22.54 -12.25 -3.52
CA LEU A 98 -23.86 -12.75 -3.11
C LEU A 98 -24.24 -14.11 -3.73
N SER A 99 -23.66 -14.46 -4.88
CA SER A 99 -23.94 -15.74 -5.55
C SER A 99 -23.06 -16.90 -5.09
N LYS A 100 -22.11 -16.66 -4.18
CA LYS A 100 -21.14 -17.66 -3.72
C LYS A 100 -21.20 -17.85 -2.21
N SER A 101 -20.97 -19.08 -1.77
CA SER A 101 -20.70 -19.36 -0.36
C SER A 101 -19.36 -18.72 0.08
N PRO A 102 -19.19 -18.42 1.38
CA PRO A 102 -17.92 -17.90 1.90
C PRO A 102 -16.71 -18.77 1.56
N GLU A 103 -16.88 -20.10 1.60
CA GLU A 103 -15.82 -21.04 1.23
C GLU A 103 -15.44 -20.93 -0.25
N GLN A 104 -16.44 -20.83 -1.13
CA GLN A 104 -16.19 -20.61 -2.56
C GLN A 104 -15.52 -19.26 -2.81
N ILE A 105 -15.86 -18.20 -2.06
CA ILE A 105 -15.17 -16.91 -2.15
C ILE A 105 -13.70 -17.07 -1.78
N TRP A 106 -13.41 -17.66 -0.61
CA TRP A 106 -12.05 -17.85 -0.11
C TRP A 106 -11.16 -18.59 -1.13
N LYS A 107 -11.65 -19.70 -1.67
CA LYS A 107 -10.91 -20.55 -2.62
C LYS A 107 -10.93 -20.03 -4.06
N SER A 108 -11.68 -18.97 -4.36
CA SER A 108 -11.83 -18.49 -5.75
C SER A 108 -10.66 -17.64 -6.22
N HIS A 109 -10.62 -17.47 -7.54
CA HIS A 109 -9.75 -16.51 -8.21
C HIS A 109 -10.61 -15.36 -8.75
N TRP A 110 -10.14 -14.12 -8.59
CA TRP A 110 -10.75 -12.93 -9.17
C TRP A 110 -9.79 -12.29 -10.15
N LYS A 111 -10.17 -12.24 -11.44
CA LYS A 111 -9.28 -11.82 -12.55
C LYS A 111 -7.91 -12.54 -12.50
N GLY A 112 -7.96 -13.81 -12.11
CA GLY A 112 -6.82 -14.72 -11.96
C GLY A 112 -5.91 -14.44 -10.75
N ILE A 113 -6.33 -13.61 -9.79
CA ILE A 113 -5.65 -13.44 -8.50
C ILE A 113 -6.35 -14.33 -7.47
N SER A 114 -5.59 -15.14 -6.73
CA SER A 114 -6.13 -15.98 -5.66
C SER A 114 -6.62 -15.11 -4.50
N LEU A 115 -7.91 -15.23 -4.15
CA LEU A 115 -8.46 -14.46 -3.03
C LEU A 115 -7.89 -14.93 -1.70
N GLU A 116 -7.72 -16.24 -1.50
CA GLU A 116 -7.05 -16.76 -0.30
C GLU A 116 -5.70 -16.07 -0.05
N LYS A 117 -4.84 -15.95 -1.07
CA LYS A 117 -3.52 -15.34 -0.91
C LYS A 117 -3.59 -13.89 -0.42
N VAL A 118 -4.52 -13.09 -0.95
CA VAL A 118 -4.65 -11.67 -0.59
C VAL A 118 -5.46 -11.45 0.69
N LEU A 119 -6.37 -12.36 1.06
CA LEU A 119 -7.21 -12.21 2.25
C LEU A 119 -6.56 -12.78 3.52
N ARG A 120 -5.62 -13.72 3.39
CA ARG A 120 -5.06 -14.49 4.52
C ARG A 120 -4.48 -13.61 5.61
N GLY A 121 -3.66 -12.62 5.29
CA GLY A 121 -3.00 -11.80 6.31
C GLY A 121 -3.99 -10.92 7.10
N SER A 122 -4.94 -10.26 6.42
CA SER A 122 -6.04 -9.54 7.08
C SER A 122 -6.92 -10.45 7.94
N PHE A 123 -7.23 -11.66 7.47
CA PHE A 123 -8.03 -12.62 8.22
C PHE A 123 -7.29 -13.11 9.48
N ALA A 124 -6.01 -13.44 9.36
CA ALA A 124 -5.17 -13.86 10.47
C ALA A 124 -5.01 -12.76 11.52
N ARG A 125 -4.82 -11.50 11.12
CA ARG A 125 -4.81 -10.36 12.05
C ARG A 125 -6.12 -10.20 12.82
N ARG A 126 -7.25 -10.50 12.17
CA ARG A 126 -8.57 -10.38 12.80
C ARG A 126 -8.87 -11.48 13.82
N PHE A 127 -8.57 -12.72 13.47
CA PHE A 127 -9.05 -13.88 14.23
C PHE A 127 -7.94 -14.70 14.88
N GLY A 128 -6.66 -14.35 14.67
CA GLY A 128 -5.53 -15.10 15.19
C GLY A 128 -5.32 -16.47 14.52
N VAL A 129 -6.00 -16.75 13.40
CA VAL A 129 -5.94 -18.04 12.70
C VAL A 129 -5.72 -17.85 11.21
N ALA A 130 -4.90 -18.73 10.60
CA ALA A 130 -4.55 -18.63 9.19
C ALA A 130 -5.70 -19.01 8.24
N HIS A 131 -6.63 -19.86 8.70
CA HIS A 131 -7.72 -20.40 7.89
C HIS A 131 -9.09 -20.18 8.55
N PRO A 132 -10.12 -19.78 7.79
CA PRO A 132 -11.47 -19.64 8.32
C PRO A 132 -12.10 -20.99 8.70
N ASP A 133 -12.61 -21.12 9.92
CA ASP A 133 -13.66 -22.10 10.23
C ASP A 133 -15.00 -21.66 9.60
N PHE A 134 -15.44 -22.33 8.54
CA PHE A 134 -16.70 -22.01 7.86
C PHE A 134 -17.96 -22.43 8.63
N ARG A 135 -17.85 -23.08 9.78
CA ARG A 135 -18.98 -23.27 10.72
C ARG A 135 -19.21 -22.02 11.57
N ASN A 136 -18.20 -21.15 11.69
CA ASN A 136 -18.28 -19.90 12.44
C ASN A 136 -18.88 -18.78 11.57
N LYS A 137 -20.06 -18.28 11.96
CA LYS A 137 -20.76 -17.19 11.25
C LYS A 137 -19.94 -15.89 11.16
N SER A 138 -19.14 -15.58 12.19
CA SER A 138 -18.28 -14.39 12.19
C SER A 138 -17.19 -14.50 11.14
N HIS A 139 -16.60 -15.68 10.97
CA HIS A 139 -15.62 -15.95 9.92
C HIS A 139 -16.26 -15.85 8.53
N GLN A 140 -17.41 -16.48 8.33
CA GLN A 140 -18.16 -16.42 7.07
C GLN A 140 -18.43 -14.98 6.63
N TYR A 141 -18.96 -14.16 7.54
CA TYR A 141 -19.26 -12.75 7.27
C TYR A 141 -18.00 -11.93 6.96
N ALA A 142 -16.90 -12.18 7.69
CA ALA A 142 -15.63 -11.52 7.44
C ALA A 142 -15.05 -11.88 6.06
N VAL A 143 -15.08 -13.16 5.67
CA VAL A 143 -14.62 -13.62 4.35
C VAL A 143 -15.43 -12.96 3.22
N GLN A 144 -16.75 -12.85 3.36
CA GLN A 144 -17.58 -12.17 2.36
C GLN A 144 -17.21 -10.69 2.20
N ARG A 145 -17.04 -9.94 3.31
CA ARG A 145 -16.69 -8.51 3.26
C ARG A 145 -15.26 -8.26 2.80
N LEU A 146 -14.33 -9.09 3.23
CA LEU A 146 -12.95 -9.06 2.77
C LEU A 146 -12.89 -9.37 1.27
N GLY A 147 -13.56 -10.44 0.82
CA GLY A 147 -13.65 -10.82 -0.59
C GLY A 147 -14.23 -9.71 -1.46
N LEU A 148 -15.33 -9.08 -1.05
CA LEU A 148 -15.91 -7.94 -1.76
C LEU A 148 -14.91 -6.78 -1.89
N SER A 149 -14.22 -6.44 -0.80
CA SER A 149 -13.28 -5.32 -0.75
C SER A 149 -12.03 -5.60 -1.60
N ALA A 150 -11.48 -6.82 -1.51
CA ALA A 150 -10.33 -7.25 -2.31
C ALA A 150 -10.67 -7.30 -3.80
N MET A 151 -11.83 -7.83 -4.20
CA MET A 151 -12.26 -7.81 -5.60
C MET A 151 -12.30 -6.39 -6.17
N ARG A 152 -12.79 -5.42 -5.39
CA ARG A 152 -12.81 -4.01 -5.79
C ARG A 152 -11.41 -3.40 -5.84
N MET A 153 -10.56 -3.69 -4.85
CA MET A 153 -9.17 -3.22 -4.84
C MET A 153 -8.39 -3.77 -6.03
N ILE A 154 -8.58 -5.05 -6.38
CA ILE A 154 -7.99 -5.66 -7.58
C ILE A 154 -8.40 -4.90 -8.85
N MET A 155 -9.68 -4.56 -8.99
CA MET A 155 -10.17 -3.82 -10.15
C MET A 155 -9.64 -2.39 -10.20
N ALA A 156 -9.65 -1.68 -9.07
CA ALA A 156 -9.13 -0.32 -8.97
C ALA A 156 -7.64 -0.27 -9.32
N SER A 157 -6.85 -1.17 -8.73
CA SER A 157 -5.40 -1.27 -8.98
C SER A 157 -5.11 -1.57 -10.44
N LYS A 158 -5.88 -2.48 -11.05
CA LYS A 158 -5.69 -2.84 -12.47
C LYS A 158 -5.95 -1.65 -13.39
N GLN A 159 -7.01 -0.88 -13.11
CA GLN A 159 -7.31 0.31 -13.91
C GLN A 159 -6.30 1.44 -13.68
N PHE A 160 -5.85 1.62 -12.44
CA PHE A 160 -4.83 2.60 -12.09
C PHE A 160 -3.51 2.29 -12.79
N LEU A 161 -2.95 1.09 -12.59
CA LEU A 161 -1.67 0.67 -13.18
C LEU A 161 -1.68 0.66 -14.71
N LYS A 162 -2.84 0.46 -15.35
CA LYS A 162 -2.96 0.56 -16.81
C LYS A 162 -2.86 2.02 -17.31
N LYS A 163 -3.27 2.99 -16.49
CA LYS A 163 -3.35 4.41 -16.87
C LYS A 163 -2.16 5.22 -16.37
N ALA A 164 -1.62 4.84 -15.21
CA ALA A 164 -0.51 5.51 -14.57
C ALA A 164 0.78 4.97 -15.19
N ASP A 165 1.44 5.80 -15.98
CA ASP A 165 2.77 5.53 -16.55
C ASP A 165 3.82 5.61 -15.42
N LEU A 166 3.86 4.55 -14.60
CA LEU A 166 4.67 4.47 -13.39
C LEU A 166 6.01 3.80 -13.67
N THR A 167 7.06 4.38 -13.13
CA THR A 167 8.37 3.72 -13.03
C THR A 167 8.34 2.66 -11.93
N CYS A 168 7.77 2.99 -10.78
CA CYS A 168 7.56 2.02 -9.71
C CYS A 168 6.43 2.48 -8.76
N SER A 169 6.01 1.57 -7.88
CA SER A 169 5.10 1.88 -6.78
C SER A 169 5.76 1.53 -5.46
N PHE A 170 5.68 2.44 -4.48
CA PHE A 170 6.07 2.14 -3.11
C PHE A 170 4.83 1.76 -2.32
N VAL A 171 4.90 0.64 -1.62
CA VAL A 171 3.76 0.10 -0.86
C VAL A 171 4.19 -0.13 0.57
N ALA A 172 3.54 0.56 1.51
CA ALA A 172 3.67 0.28 2.92
C ALA A 172 2.84 -0.97 3.28
N SER A 173 3.42 -1.84 4.09
CA SER A 173 2.91 -3.17 4.40
C SER A 173 2.85 -4.09 3.16
N GLY A 174 2.68 -5.39 3.39
CA GLY A 174 2.48 -6.39 2.34
C GLY A 174 1.45 -7.46 2.67
N ASP A 175 0.98 -7.52 3.92
CA ASP A 175 0.18 -8.63 4.41
C ASP A 175 -1.30 -8.26 4.55
N ASP A 176 -1.68 -6.98 4.47
CA ASP A 176 -3.08 -6.56 4.44
C ASP A 176 -3.68 -6.67 3.05
N PHE A 177 -4.99 -6.90 2.99
CA PHE A 177 -5.63 -7.19 1.72
C PHE A 177 -5.52 -6.01 0.74
N ILE A 178 -5.39 -4.76 1.20
CA ILE A 178 -5.26 -3.60 0.31
C ILE A 178 -3.89 -3.66 -0.37
N SER A 179 -2.81 -3.71 0.40
CA SER A 179 -1.44 -3.82 -0.13
C SER A 179 -1.23 -5.13 -0.89
N ALA A 180 -1.68 -6.28 -0.36
CA ALA A 180 -1.56 -7.58 -1.01
C ALA A 180 -2.33 -7.65 -2.34
N SER A 181 -3.53 -7.06 -2.41
CA SER A 181 -4.28 -6.98 -3.68
C SER A 181 -3.57 -6.10 -4.69
N TYR A 182 -3.01 -4.96 -4.26
CA TYR A 182 -2.26 -4.07 -5.14
C TYR A 182 -1.01 -4.76 -5.71
N CYS A 183 -0.18 -5.34 -4.84
CA CYS A 183 1.03 -6.06 -5.22
C CYS A 183 0.73 -7.24 -6.16
N ALA A 184 -0.33 -8.01 -5.89
CA ALA A 184 -0.72 -9.13 -6.75
C ALA A 184 -1.19 -8.69 -8.15
N VAL A 185 -1.78 -7.49 -8.27
CA VAL A 185 -2.10 -6.92 -9.58
C VAL A 185 -0.84 -6.40 -10.27
N ALA A 186 0.02 -5.68 -9.55
CA ALA A 186 1.26 -5.13 -10.10
C ALA A 186 2.16 -6.22 -10.68
N GLN A 187 2.35 -7.33 -9.94
CA GLN A 187 3.09 -8.49 -10.42
C GLN A 187 2.50 -9.07 -11.71
N LYS A 188 1.16 -9.08 -11.85
CA LYS A 188 0.49 -9.58 -13.05
C LYS A 188 0.66 -8.70 -14.29
N VAL A 189 0.94 -7.42 -14.10
CA VAL A 189 1.15 -6.46 -15.20
C VAL A 189 2.63 -6.08 -15.33
N ASP A 190 3.52 -6.83 -14.67
CA ASP A 190 4.96 -6.60 -14.65
C ASP A 190 5.35 -5.18 -14.20
N ALA A 191 4.58 -4.62 -13.27
CA ALA A 191 4.86 -3.32 -12.68
C ALA A 191 5.76 -3.48 -11.45
N LEU A 192 6.83 -2.69 -11.39
CA LEU A 192 7.77 -2.69 -10.28
C LEU A 192 7.12 -2.17 -8.99
N VAL A 193 7.22 -2.96 -7.92
CA VAL A 193 6.76 -2.58 -6.58
C VAL A 193 7.90 -2.69 -5.58
N VAL A 194 8.12 -1.63 -4.82
CA VAL A 194 8.98 -1.63 -3.63
C VAL A 194 8.11 -1.72 -2.40
N ARG A 195 8.26 -2.78 -1.61
CA ARG A 195 7.44 -3.03 -0.40
C ARG A 195 8.23 -2.68 0.84
N PHE A 196 7.65 -1.88 1.71
CA PHE A 196 8.21 -1.50 3.00
C PHE A 196 7.46 -2.25 4.11
N LYS A 197 8.16 -3.09 4.86
CA LYS A 197 7.57 -3.93 5.91
C LYS A 197 8.31 -3.75 7.22
N TRP A 198 7.62 -3.29 8.25
CA TRP A 198 8.16 -3.27 9.60
C TRP A 198 8.35 -4.69 10.15
N ASP A 199 9.56 -4.97 10.62
CA ASP A 199 9.85 -6.16 11.40
C ASP A 199 9.93 -5.80 12.88
N LEU A 200 8.95 -6.29 13.65
CA LEU A 200 8.90 -6.04 15.09
C LEU A 200 10.07 -6.70 15.83
N GLY A 201 10.57 -7.84 15.34
CA GLY A 201 11.63 -8.60 15.99
C GLY A 201 12.97 -7.86 15.99
N SER A 202 13.41 -7.40 14.82
CA SER A 202 14.65 -6.62 14.69
C SER A 202 14.46 -5.11 14.82
N ARG A 203 13.21 -4.61 14.90
CA ARG A 203 12.87 -3.18 14.92
C ARG A 203 13.45 -2.41 13.74
N VAL A 204 13.37 -2.98 12.54
CA VAL A 204 13.81 -2.33 11.29
C VAL A 204 12.70 -2.35 10.25
N VAL A 205 12.76 -1.44 9.29
CA VAL A 205 11.96 -1.52 8.07
C VAL A 205 12.72 -2.38 7.05
N ARG A 206 12.10 -3.48 6.62
CA ARG A 206 12.60 -4.33 5.53
C ARG A 206 12.03 -3.83 4.20
N ILE A 207 12.90 -3.56 3.25
CA ILE A 207 12.57 -3.03 1.93
C ILE A 207 12.79 -4.13 0.89
N TYR A 208 11.73 -4.53 0.20
CA TYR A 208 11.76 -5.56 -0.83
C TYR A 208 11.56 -4.93 -2.21
N CYS A 209 12.39 -5.28 -3.18
CA CYS A 209 12.26 -4.78 -4.55
C CYS A 209 11.71 -5.89 -5.47
N GLY A 210 10.52 -5.65 -6.04
CA GLY A 210 9.84 -6.61 -6.89
C GLY A 210 9.53 -7.95 -6.20
N ASP A 211 9.82 -9.02 -6.91
CA ASP A 211 9.61 -10.41 -6.49
C ASP A 211 10.85 -11.03 -5.78
N ASP A 212 11.95 -10.28 -5.66
CA ASP A 212 13.16 -10.78 -4.99
C ASP A 212 12.88 -11.01 -3.49
N PRO A 213 13.17 -12.21 -2.93
CA PRO A 213 13.02 -12.47 -1.51
C PRO A 213 14.05 -11.73 -0.64
N ARG A 214 15.14 -11.24 -1.24
CA ARG A 214 16.14 -10.42 -0.54
C ARG A 214 15.52 -9.07 -0.17
N TYR A 215 15.97 -8.55 0.97
CA TYR A 215 15.53 -7.27 1.47
C TYR A 215 16.71 -6.47 1.98
N GLN A 216 16.60 -5.15 1.86
CA GLN A 216 17.44 -4.20 2.55
C GLN A 216 16.81 -3.88 3.91
N THR A 217 17.64 -3.61 4.91
CA THR A 217 17.19 -3.16 6.22
C THR A 217 17.43 -1.67 6.38
N CYS A 218 16.41 -0.96 6.85
CA CYS A 218 16.47 0.45 7.19
C CYS A 218 16.18 0.62 8.68
N GLU A 219 17.15 1.16 9.41
CA GLU A 219 17.09 1.37 10.87
C GLU A 219 16.56 2.75 11.25
N ILE A 220 16.01 3.50 10.28
CA ILE A 220 15.38 4.79 10.56
C ILE A 220 14.14 4.54 11.42
N LEU A 221 14.19 5.06 12.65
CA LEU A 221 13.07 5.08 13.58
C LEU A 221 12.50 6.49 13.62
N LEU A 222 11.24 6.63 13.21
CA LEU A 222 10.51 7.89 13.27
C LEU A 222 9.46 7.82 14.37
N ASP A 223 9.56 8.69 15.36
CA ASP A 223 8.51 8.82 16.38
C ASP A 223 7.21 9.34 15.75
N SER A 224 7.34 10.25 14.78
CA SER A 224 6.27 10.76 13.93
C SER A 224 6.88 11.35 12.66
N ILE A 225 6.17 11.31 11.53
CA ILE A 225 6.60 12.02 10.33
C ILE A 225 6.71 13.54 10.55
N SER A 226 5.94 14.07 11.50
CA SER A 226 5.99 15.48 11.90
C SER A 226 7.25 15.85 12.68
N SER A 227 8.06 14.87 13.10
CA SER A 227 9.35 15.12 13.75
C SER A 227 10.44 15.55 12.76
N VAL A 228 10.20 15.36 11.46
CA VAL A 228 11.12 15.73 10.39
C VAL A 228 10.46 16.80 9.52
N ARG A 229 11.23 17.83 9.16
CA ARG A 229 10.76 18.85 8.20
C ARG A 229 10.60 18.22 6.82
N SER A 230 9.72 18.76 5.99
CA SER A 230 9.52 18.24 4.63
C SER A 230 10.69 18.56 3.69
N GLU A 231 11.44 19.63 3.96
CA GLU A 231 12.56 20.13 3.16
C GLU A 231 13.83 19.28 3.37
N VAL A 232 14.30 18.62 2.31
CA VAL A 232 15.48 17.73 2.34
C VAL A 232 16.75 18.47 2.75
N SER A 233 16.89 19.74 2.39
CA SER A 233 18.05 20.59 2.74
C SER A 233 18.23 20.80 4.24
N SER A 234 17.19 20.52 5.04
CA SER A 234 17.23 20.65 6.50
C SER A 234 17.51 19.34 7.23
N TRP A 235 17.71 18.24 6.49
CA TRP A 235 17.89 16.92 7.08
C TRP A 235 19.33 16.67 7.52
N PRO A 236 19.55 15.86 8.57
CA PRO A 236 20.87 15.40 8.95
C PRO A 236 21.55 14.64 7.80
N GLU A 237 22.86 14.78 7.66
CA GLU A 237 23.65 14.14 6.60
C GLU A 237 23.54 12.60 6.69
N GLU A 238 23.46 12.05 7.90
CA GLU A 238 23.30 10.62 8.12
C GLU A 238 22.00 10.09 7.51
N LEU A 239 20.93 10.87 7.59
CA LEU A 239 19.64 10.53 6.98
C LEU A 239 19.75 10.53 5.45
N ILE A 240 20.44 11.53 4.89
CA ILE A 240 20.65 11.63 3.43
C ILE A 240 21.45 10.43 2.92
N VAL A 241 22.55 10.07 3.60
CA VAL A 241 23.40 8.92 3.23
C VAL A 241 22.61 7.61 3.27
N LEU A 242 21.77 7.41 4.29
CA LEU A 242 20.91 6.22 4.39
C LEU A 242 19.90 6.15 3.23
N LEU A 243 19.24 7.26 2.90
CA LEU A 243 18.26 7.31 1.82
C LEU A 243 18.92 7.14 0.44
N ASP A 244 20.08 7.75 0.21
CA ASP A 244 20.87 7.56 -1.01
C ASP A 244 21.29 6.09 -1.19
N GLY A 245 21.72 5.43 -0.11
CA GLY A 245 22.00 4.00 -0.11
C GLY A 245 20.80 3.16 -0.56
N ILE A 246 19.60 3.49 -0.07
CA ILE A 246 18.35 2.83 -0.50
C ILE A 246 18.06 3.10 -1.99
N VAL A 247 18.18 4.35 -2.45
CA VAL A 247 17.92 4.71 -3.86
C VAL A 247 18.86 3.96 -4.82
N ARG A 248 20.15 3.86 -4.49
CA ARG A 248 21.14 3.14 -5.30
C ARG A 248 20.86 1.64 -5.35
N GLU A 249 20.57 1.02 -4.22
CA GLU A 249 20.26 -0.42 -4.17
C GLU A 249 18.97 -0.77 -4.91
N LEU A 250 17.97 0.12 -4.88
CA LEU A 250 16.74 -0.05 -5.64
C LEU A 250 16.91 0.18 -7.15
N GLY A 251 18.11 0.59 -7.62
CA GLY A 251 18.35 0.94 -9.01
C GLY A 251 17.60 2.18 -9.47
N LEU A 252 17.19 3.05 -8.54
CA LEU A 252 16.46 4.27 -8.82
C LEU A 252 17.40 5.47 -9.08
N ALA A 253 18.69 5.31 -8.78
CA ALA A 253 19.72 6.33 -9.00
C ALA A 253 20.11 6.51 -10.47
N ASP A 254 19.94 5.47 -11.31
CA ASP A 254 20.55 5.39 -12.65
C ASP A 254 19.85 6.26 -13.72
N SER A 255 18.84 7.06 -13.38
CA SER A 255 18.25 8.02 -14.33
C SER A 255 18.90 9.42 -14.29
N GLN A 256 20.00 9.63 -13.57
CA GLN A 256 20.57 10.97 -13.34
C GLN A 256 22.02 11.19 -13.82
N LEU A 257 22.69 10.18 -14.39
CA LEU A 257 24.06 10.36 -14.91
C LEU A 257 24.13 10.90 -16.35
N ASP A 258 23.03 11.39 -16.93
CA ASP A 258 23.06 12.30 -18.07
C ASP A 258 22.97 13.76 -17.58
N LEU A 259 23.98 14.19 -16.83
CA LEU A 259 24.30 15.62 -16.74
C LEU A 259 25.25 15.95 -17.89
N PRO A 260 24.90 16.90 -18.79
CA PRO A 260 25.90 17.44 -19.71
C PRO A 260 26.94 18.13 -18.85
N ILE A 261 28.17 17.61 -18.89
CA ILE A 261 29.34 18.28 -18.33
C ILE A 261 29.40 19.66 -18.98
N ALA A 262 29.07 20.70 -18.22
CA ALA A 262 29.27 22.08 -18.65
C ALA A 262 30.77 22.28 -18.87
N GLN A 263 31.15 22.61 -20.12
CA GLN A 263 32.42 23.25 -20.46
C GLN A 263 32.31 24.75 -20.23
#